data_AF-A0A6B8TFM9-F1
#
_entry.id   AF-A0A6B8TFM9-F1
#
_cell.length_a   1.000
_cell.length_b   1.000
_cell.length_c   1.000
_cell.angle_alpha   90.00
_cell.angle_beta   90.00
_cell.angle_gamma   90.00
#
_symmetry.space_group_name_H-M   'P 1'
#
loop_
_entity.id
_entity.type
_entity.pdbx_description
1 polymer ?
#
loop_
_entity_poly.entity_id
_entity_poly.type
_entity_poly.pdbx_seq_one_letter_code
_entity_poly.pdbx_strand_id
1 'polypeptide(L)'
;MTGKLVGEVTVSRATGTAALPVGAPGKDGLLVLEFAPKAGAATSGIAAGAGAAAGAATGALASRPTEWTRRRHRTPLRVTRPLHPDPALPGLPVVYSMCTGGGLVQGDRTRTEITVRSGGHALVTSQAATKIHSMTDGFAANDVALTVEPGATLEYLPDPTICFPSSTLHQTLAADVAEGASLITADITVMGRLSDAEPLTHDLARLTTRITRGGRPALIDRTVLGGPDAFDAVMTGGAPVLGTFIVVTPDAATARDLAAAMRADTGEPNVGERETGTNEAGGCGAGVTVLHRDAGVVARMLGHDAEAIQREFHRLWGIARRALLGVDAFDLRKR
;
A
#
# COMPACT_ATOMS: atom_id res chain seq x y z
N MET A 1 47.32 -6.54 53.81
CA MET A 1 46.92 -5.20 53.32
C MET A 1 46.92 -5.25 51.80
N THR A 2 45.83 -5.75 51.19
CA THR A 2 44.78 -4.96 50.51
C THR A 2 45.29 -3.99 49.45
N GLY A 3 44.94 -4.25 48.18
CA GLY A 3 45.12 -3.31 47.08
C GLY A 3 44.81 -3.92 45.71
N LYS A 4 43.52 -3.97 45.34
CA LYS A 4 42.99 -4.39 44.03
C LYS A 4 43.47 -3.46 42.91
N LEU A 5 43.88 -4.02 41.77
CA LEU A 5 43.88 -3.34 40.47
C LEU A 5 42.58 -3.73 39.75
N VAL A 6 41.61 -2.82 39.73
CA VAL A 6 40.44 -2.85 38.84
C VAL A 6 40.73 -1.84 37.74
N GLY A 7 40.86 -2.30 36.50
CA GLY A 7 40.92 -1.41 35.34
C GLY A 7 39.54 -0.84 35.07
N GLU A 8 39.40 0.49 35.18
CA GLU A 8 38.25 1.23 34.66
C GLU A 8 38.32 1.25 33.12
N VAL A 9 37.29 0.71 32.48
CA VAL A 9 37.03 0.92 31.05
C VAL A 9 36.24 2.21 30.93
N THR A 10 36.89 3.27 30.46
CA THR A 10 36.25 4.55 30.16
C THR A 10 35.42 4.42 28.89
N VAL A 11 34.09 4.35 29.02
CA VAL A 11 33.16 4.45 27.89
C VAL A 11 33.06 5.92 27.48
N SER A 12 33.68 6.25 26.34
CA SER A 12 33.54 7.54 25.68
C SER A 12 32.10 7.75 25.22
N ARG A 13 31.46 8.80 25.74
CA ARG A 13 30.07 9.16 25.48
C ARG A 13 30.02 10.14 24.31
N ALA A 14 29.77 9.63 23.10
CA ALA A 14 29.51 10.47 21.93
C ALA A 14 28.08 11.04 22.00
N THR A 15 27.99 12.35 22.14
CA THR A 15 26.78 13.17 22.04
C THR A 15 26.48 13.50 20.58
N GLY A 16 25.35 13.05 20.03
CA GLY A 16 24.90 13.48 18.70
C GLY A 16 23.59 12.85 18.23
N THR A 17 22.57 13.70 18.07
CA THR A 17 21.23 13.49 17.47
C THR A 17 20.31 12.43 18.09
N ALA A 18 19.09 12.86 18.41
CA ALA A 18 18.06 12.15 19.18
C ALA A 18 17.50 10.86 18.50
N ALA A 19 18.31 9.82 18.41
CA ALA A 19 17.82 8.46 18.31
C ALA A 19 17.42 7.98 19.71
N LEU A 20 16.25 7.37 19.84
CA LEU A 20 15.84 6.73 21.07
C LEU A 20 16.89 5.65 21.41
N PRO A 21 17.33 5.52 22.68
CA PRO A 21 18.31 4.52 23.06
C PRO A 21 17.80 3.12 22.70
N VAL A 22 18.73 2.26 22.26
CA VAL A 22 18.47 0.82 22.04
C VAL A 22 17.88 0.25 23.33
N GLY A 23 16.62 -0.20 23.29
CA GLY A 23 15.88 -0.70 24.45
C GLY A 23 14.75 0.21 24.99
N ALA A 24 14.52 1.40 24.44
CA ALA A 24 13.29 2.14 24.72
C ALA A 24 12.06 1.36 24.21
N PRO A 25 10.91 1.34 24.91
CA PRO A 25 9.69 0.76 24.37
C PRO A 25 9.39 1.47 23.05
N GLY A 26 9.30 0.68 21.97
CA GLY A 26 9.07 1.23 20.64
C GLY A 26 7.82 2.09 20.58
N LYS A 27 7.79 3.00 19.62
CA LYS A 27 6.66 3.92 19.43
C LYS A 27 5.40 3.11 19.11
N ASP A 28 4.26 3.53 19.67
CA ASP A 28 2.96 2.96 19.35
C ASP A 28 2.11 4.00 18.61
N GLY A 29 2.18 3.99 17.28
CA GLY A 29 1.49 4.90 16.39
C GLY A 29 0.08 4.44 16.05
N LEU A 30 -0.86 5.39 15.98
CA LEU A 30 -2.23 5.11 15.56
C LEU A 30 -2.73 6.19 14.60
N LEU A 31 -3.41 5.78 13.54
CA LEU A 31 -4.19 6.64 12.66
C LEU A 31 -5.56 6.01 12.46
N VAL A 32 -6.63 6.72 12.78
CA VAL A 32 -8.00 6.30 12.48
C VAL A 32 -8.71 7.38 11.69
N LEU A 33 -9.21 7.01 10.53
CA LEU A 33 -9.92 7.87 9.59
C LEU A 33 -11.26 7.24 9.26
N GLU A 34 -12.31 8.06 9.25
CA GLU A 34 -13.62 7.68 8.76
C GLU A 34 -14.11 8.73 7.78
N PHE A 35 -14.69 8.29 6.66
CA PHE A 35 -15.23 9.14 5.61
C PHE A 35 -16.68 8.77 5.32
N ALA A 36 -17.53 9.76 5.07
CA ALA A 36 -18.93 9.54 4.69
C ALA A 36 -19.41 10.60 3.69
N PRO A 37 -20.44 10.31 2.88
CA PRO A 37 -21.08 11.31 2.04
C PRO A 37 -21.56 12.50 2.88
N LYS A 38 -21.35 13.72 2.40
CA LYS A 38 -21.81 14.94 3.06
C LYS A 38 -23.35 14.98 3.10
N ALA A 39 -23.91 15.24 4.27
CA ALA A 39 -25.35 15.36 4.45
C ALA A 39 -25.94 16.48 3.57
N GLY A 40 -27.08 16.21 2.92
CA GLY A 40 -27.79 17.20 2.09
C GLY A 40 -27.34 17.32 0.63
N ALA A 41 -26.35 16.55 0.18
CA ALA A 41 -26.07 16.41 -1.26
C ALA A 41 -27.21 15.61 -1.92
N ALA A 42 -28.01 16.28 -2.75
CA ALA A 42 -29.24 15.75 -3.32
C ALA A 42 -29.01 14.44 -4.09
N THR A 43 -29.86 13.44 -3.82
CA THR A 43 -29.98 12.22 -4.61
C THR A 43 -30.82 12.51 -5.85
N SER A 44 -30.20 12.89 -6.97
CA SER A 44 -30.87 12.72 -8.26
C SER A 44 -30.79 11.23 -8.62
N GLY A 45 -31.83 10.49 -8.24
CA GLY A 45 -31.94 9.06 -8.52
C GLY A 45 -31.96 8.80 -10.03
N ILE A 46 -31.09 7.92 -10.49
CA ILE A 46 -31.21 7.30 -11.82
C ILE A 46 -31.33 5.80 -11.58
N ALA A 47 -32.46 5.24 -11.99
CA ALA A 47 -32.76 3.82 -11.90
C ALA A 47 -31.73 3.01 -12.71
N ALA A 48 -31.17 1.99 -12.07
CA ALA A 48 -30.19 1.09 -12.68
C ALA A 48 -30.85 0.22 -13.75
N GLY A 49 -30.63 0.56 -15.02
CA GLY A 49 -30.81 -0.33 -16.16
C GLY A 49 -29.50 -1.07 -16.46
N ALA A 50 -29.55 -2.40 -16.51
CA ALA A 50 -28.41 -3.25 -16.84
C ALA A 50 -27.92 -2.95 -18.27
N GLY A 51 -26.77 -2.29 -18.39
CA GLY A 51 -26.13 -2.03 -19.69
C GLY A 51 -25.29 -0.75 -19.84
N ALA A 52 -25.32 0.17 -18.86
CA ALA A 52 -24.60 1.47 -18.94
C ALA A 52 -23.80 1.81 -17.66
N ALA A 53 -23.18 0.80 -17.04
CA ALA A 53 -22.69 0.89 -15.66
C ALA A 53 -21.53 1.87 -15.43
N ALA A 54 -20.58 2.01 -16.37
CA ALA A 54 -19.40 2.86 -16.17
C ALA A 54 -19.73 4.36 -16.13
N GLY A 55 -20.57 4.85 -17.06
CA GLY A 55 -20.96 6.27 -17.11
C GLY A 55 -21.96 6.68 -16.02
N ALA A 56 -22.80 5.75 -15.55
CA ALA A 56 -23.74 5.99 -14.47
C ALA A 56 -23.05 6.06 -13.09
N ALA A 57 -21.99 5.28 -12.88
CA ALA A 57 -21.19 5.31 -11.64
C ALA A 57 -20.42 6.63 -11.48
N THR A 58 -19.84 7.17 -12.55
CA THR A 58 -19.14 8.47 -12.56
C THR A 58 -20.07 9.62 -12.17
N GLY A 59 -21.28 9.66 -12.73
CA GLY A 59 -22.27 10.70 -12.43
C GLY A 59 -22.77 10.67 -10.98
N ALA A 60 -22.94 9.46 -10.41
CA ALA A 60 -23.39 9.30 -9.04
C ALA A 60 -22.33 9.72 -8.00
N LEU A 61 -21.05 9.38 -8.22
CA LEU A 61 -19.95 9.73 -7.31
C LEU A 61 -19.53 11.19 -7.43
N ALA A 62 -19.50 11.77 -8.63
CA ALA A 62 -19.24 13.20 -8.83
C ALA A 62 -20.31 14.10 -8.16
N SER A 63 -21.54 13.59 -7.99
CA SER A 63 -22.67 14.33 -7.41
C SER A 63 -22.69 14.38 -5.87
N ARG A 64 -21.86 13.57 -5.17
CA ARG A 64 -21.92 13.44 -3.70
C ARG A 64 -20.54 13.63 -3.06
N PRO A 65 -20.18 14.86 -2.65
CA PRO A 65 -18.92 15.10 -1.97
C PRO A 65 -18.84 14.27 -0.68
N THR A 66 -17.66 13.72 -0.40
CA THR A 66 -17.37 12.96 0.82
C THR A 66 -16.58 13.84 1.79
N GLU A 67 -16.87 13.73 3.08
CA GLU A 67 -16.11 14.38 4.13
C GLU A 67 -15.60 13.35 5.14
N TRP A 68 -14.52 13.68 5.87
CA TRP A 68 -14.13 12.86 7.01
C TRP A 68 -15.06 13.10 8.21
N THR A 69 -15.65 12.04 8.76
CA THR A 69 -16.52 12.11 9.93
C THR A 69 -15.76 11.83 11.22
N ARG A 70 -14.62 11.15 11.14
CA ARG A 70 -13.75 10.84 12.28
C ARG A 70 -12.29 10.96 11.91
N ARG A 71 -11.52 11.55 12.82
CA ARG A 71 -10.06 11.62 12.75
C ARG A 71 -9.44 11.50 14.13
N ARG A 72 -8.66 10.45 14.34
CA ARG A 72 -7.83 10.27 15.53
C ARG A 72 -6.42 9.90 15.10
N HIS A 73 -5.41 10.50 15.70
CA HIS A 73 -4.05 10.01 15.53
C HIS A 73 -3.27 10.04 16.84
N ARG A 74 -2.21 9.23 16.90
CA ARG A 74 -1.19 9.22 17.93
C ARG A 74 0.16 9.12 17.23
N THR A 75 1.10 9.93 17.70
CA THR A 75 2.49 9.94 17.21
C THR A 75 3.05 8.51 17.18
N PRO A 76 3.81 8.13 16.13
CA PRO A 76 4.34 8.99 15.07
C PRO A 76 3.38 9.24 13.91
N LEU A 77 2.18 8.67 13.86
CA LEU A 77 1.30 8.87 12.72
C LEU A 77 0.65 10.27 12.75
N ARG A 78 0.62 10.90 11.57
CA ARG A 78 -0.03 12.18 11.27
C ARG A 78 -0.74 12.08 9.92
N VAL A 79 -1.64 13.03 9.67
CA VAL A 79 -2.42 13.12 8.45
C VAL A 79 -2.66 14.58 8.09
N THR A 80 -2.67 14.89 6.80
CA THR A 80 -3.05 16.23 6.31
C THR A 80 -4.53 16.51 6.50
N ARG A 81 -4.95 17.76 6.26
CA ARG A 81 -6.36 18.03 5.96
C ARG A 81 -6.72 17.39 4.61
N PRO A 82 -7.99 17.04 4.36
CA PRO A 82 -8.45 16.62 3.04
C PRO A 82 -8.17 17.70 1.99
N LEU A 83 -7.56 17.28 0.89
CA LEU A 83 -7.35 18.06 -0.32
C LEU A 83 -8.29 17.53 -1.41
N HIS A 84 -8.59 18.34 -2.42
CA HIS A 84 -9.44 17.93 -3.56
C HIS A 84 -8.71 18.22 -4.87
N PRO A 85 -7.58 17.53 -5.13
CA PRO A 85 -6.74 17.79 -6.30
C PRO A 85 -7.29 17.20 -7.60
N ASP A 86 -8.26 16.28 -7.54
CA ASP A 86 -8.84 15.63 -8.71
C ASP A 86 -9.85 16.58 -9.40
N PRO A 87 -9.56 17.09 -10.61
CA PRO A 87 -10.48 17.97 -11.32
C PRO A 87 -11.73 17.24 -11.82
N ALA A 88 -11.66 15.93 -12.04
CA ALA A 88 -12.78 15.12 -12.50
C ALA A 88 -13.72 14.73 -11.34
N LEU A 89 -13.19 14.67 -10.11
CA LEU A 89 -13.95 14.40 -8.89
C LEU A 89 -13.69 15.46 -7.79
N PRO A 90 -14.22 16.69 -7.92
CA PRO A 90 -14.00 17.76 -6.94
C PRO A 90 -14.48 17.44 -5.51
N GLY A 91 -15.38 16.47 -5.37
CA GLY A 91 -15.90 15.99 -4.09
C GLY A 91 -15.09 14.87 -3.43
N LEU A 92 -13.99 14.41 -4.04
CA LEU A 92 -13.13 13.34 -3.53
C LEU A 92 -12.11 13.89 -2.52
N PRO A 93 -12.22 13.57 -1.21
CA PRO A 93 -11.18 13.88 -0.25
C PRO A 93 -9.96 13.00 -0.49
N VAL A 94 -8.83 13.66 -0.75
CA VAL A 94 -7.49 13.07 -0.80
C VAL A 94 -6.73 13.46 0.47
N VAL A 95 -6.28 12.47 1.25
CA VAL A 95 -5.48 12.69 2.45
C VAL A 95 -4.13 11.99 2.37
N TYR A 96 -3.12 12.66 2.91
CA TYR A 96 -1.76 12.14 2.96
C TYR A 96 -1.40 11.81 4.40
N SER A 97 -1.14 10.54 4.65
CA SER A 97 -0.60 10.04 5.91
C SER A 97 0.92 10.20 5.95
N MET A 98 1.47 10.35 7.15
CA MET A 98 2.92 10.40 7.34
C MET A 98 3.30 9.85 8.71
N CYS A 99 4.50 9.28 8.79
CA CYS A 99 5.13 8.90 10.05
C CYS A 99 6.14 9.99 10.44
N THR A 100 5.87 10.73 11.51
CA THR A 100 6.79 11.71 12.07
C THR A 100 7.98 10.97 12.70
N GLY A 101 9.10 10.95 11.99
CA GLY A 101 10.31 10.25 12.34
C GLY A 101 11.10 9.84 11.10
N GLY A 102 12.31 9.31 11.28
CA GLY A 102 13.14 8.83 10.17
C GLY A 102 12.74 7.47 9.61
N GLY A 103 11.67 6.84 10.14
CA GLY A 103 11.28 5.46 9.88
C GLY A 103 10.87 4.71 11.15
N LEU A 104 10.60 3.41 11.00
CA LEU A 104 10.31 2.48 12.09
C LEU A 104 11.60 1.80 12.54
N VAL A 105 11.77 1.70 13.86
CA VAL A 105 12.91 1.00 14.50
C VAL A 105 12.42 -0.21 15.30
N GLN A 106 13.35 -0.96 15.88
CA GLN A 106 13.06 -2.08 16.77
C GLN A 106 11.97 -1.74 17.81
N GLY A 107 10.92 -2.56 17.85
CA GLY A 107 9.81 -2.41 18.78
C GLY A 107 8.71 -1.44 18.35
N ASP A 108 8.90 -0.63 17.31
CA ASP A 108 7.86 0.28 16.83
C ASP A 108 6.64 -0.50 16.31
N ARG A 109 5.45 -0.01 16.62
CA ARG A 109 4.15 -0.55 16.18
C ARG A 109 3.34 0.58 15.60
N THR A 110 2.83 0.42 14.38
CA THR A 110 1.91 1.38 13.76
C THR A 110 0.62 0.68 13.38
N ARG A 111 -0.51 1.33 13.66
CA ARG A 111 -1.84 0.87 13.27
C ARG A 111 -2.57 1.96 12.51
N THR A 112 -3.05 1.65 11.31
CA THR A 112 -3.87 2.53 10.49
C THR A 112 -5.23 1.88 10.25
N GLU A 113 -6.30 2.59 10.57
CA GLU A 113 -7.69 2.18 10.37
C GLU A 113 -8.38 3.19 9.47
N ILE A 114 -8.94 2.72 8.36
CA ILE A 114 -9.64 3.57 7.39
C ILE A 114 -11.00 2.95 7.11
N THR A 115 -12.05 3.72 7.37
CA THR A 115 -13.42 3.34 7.06
C THR A 115 -14.02 4.32 6.06
N VAL A 116 -14.55 3.81 4.94
CA VAL A 116 -15.40 4.60 4.04
C VAL A 116 -16.82 4.08 4.19
N ARG A 117 -17.69 4.96 4.73
CA ARG A 117 -19.11 4.69 4.95
C ARG A 117 -19.85 4.57 3.62
N SER A 118 -21.02 3.95 3.70
CA SER A 118 -21.87 3.60 2.56
C SER A 118 -22.02 4.75 1.56
N GLY A 119 -21.72 4.48 0.28
CA GLY A 119 -21.77 5.46 -0.81
C GLY A 119 -20.70 6.57 -0.78
N GLY A 120 -19.75 6.53 0.17
CA GLY A 120 -18.64 7.48 0.25
C GLY A 120 -17.49 7.12 -0.68
N HIS A 121 -16.61 8.08 -0.92
CA HIS A 121 -15.39 7.89 -1.70
C HIS A 121 -14.23 8.63 -1.06
N ALA A 122 -13.12 7.95 -0.79
CA ALA A 122 -11.92 8.57 -0.25
C ALA A 122 -10.66 8.01 -0.89
N LEU A 123 -9.64 8.87 -1.02
CA LEU A 123 -8.29 8.47 -1.39
C LEU A 123 -7.35 8.76 -0.22
N VAL A 124 -6.63 7.74 0.21
CA VAL A 124 -5.61 7.83 1.26
C VAL A 124 -4.29 7.35 0.70
N THR A 125 -3.28 8.20 0.77
CA THR A 125 -1.90 7.88 0.37
C THR A 125 -0.94 8.27 1.50
N SER A 126 0.36 8.09 1.30
CA SER A 126 1.38 8.64 2.22
C SER A 126 2.18 9.76 1.54
N GLN A 127 2.98 10.48 2.33
CA GLN A 127 3.83 11.55 1.82
C GLN A 127 5.25 11.12 1.44
N ALA A 128 5.70 10.00 1.99
CA ALA A 128 7.05 9.51 1.81
C ALA A 128 7.11 8.02 2.08
N ALA A 129 8.15 7.39 1.52
CA ALA A 129 8.47 5.99 1.77
C ALA A 129 8.65 5.70 3.27
N THR A 130 8.15 4.55 3.71
CA THR A 130 8.33 4.06 5.08
C THR A 130 9.65 3.32 5.17
N LYS A 131 10.62 3.87 5.91
CA LYS A 131 11.92 3.21 6.14
C LYS A 131 11.84 2.30 7.35
N ILE A 132 12.33 1.07 7.22
CA ILE A 132 12.52 0.13 8.33
C ILE A 132 14.02 0.05 8.60
N HIS A 133 14.42 0.50 9.78
CA HIS A 133 15.82 0.55 10.17
C HIS A 133 16.34 -0.80 10.66
N SER A 134 17.66 -0.96 10.64
CA SER A 134 18.37 -2.11 11.19
C SER A 134 18.01 -2.35 12.65
N MET A 135 17.97 -3.63 13.03
CA MET A 135 17.61 -4.07 14.38
C MET A 135 18.62 -5.11 14.86
N THR A 136 18.91 -5.11 16.16
CA THR A 136 19.73 -6.17 16.76
C THR A 136 18.87 -7.35 17.18
N ASP A 137 17.63 -7.08 17.61
CA ASP A 137 16.65 -8.09 18.03
C ASP A 137 15.21 -7.65 17.68
N GLY A 138 14.26 -8.58 17.74
CA GLY A 138 12.83 -8.25 17.62
C GLY A 138 12.41 -7.80 16.22
N PHE A 139 11.42 -6.90 16.15
CA PHE A 139 10.81 -6.45 14.88
C PHE A 139 10.09 -5.11 15.03
N ALA A 140 9.82 -4.44 13.90
CA ALA A 140 8.80 -3.41 13.77
C ALA A 140 7.52 -3.99 13.16
N ALA A 141 6.35 -3.46 13.52
CA ALA A 141 5.08 -3.88 12.95
C ALA A 141 4.31 -2.71 12.34
N ASN A 142 3.66 -2.97 11.20
CA ASN A 142 2.78 -2.03 10.52
C ASN A 142 1.47 -2.73 10.14
N ASP A 143 0.38 -2.38 10.82
CA ASP A 143 -0.93 -2.96 10.61
C ASP A 143 -1.88 -1.95 9.96
N VAL A 144 -2.51 -2.34 8.86
CA VAL A 144 -3.50 -1.55 8.14
C VAL A 144 -4.81 -2.34 8.12
N ALA A 145 -5.89 -1.71 8.58
CA ALA A 145 -7.24 -2.24 8.55
C ALA A 145 -8.14 -1.30 7.74
N LEU A 146 -8.74 -1.83 6.68
CA LEU A 146 -9.60 -1.11 5.76
C LEU A 146 -11.03 -1.65 5.85
N THR A 147 -12.01 -0.76 5.88
CA THR A 147 -13.43 -1.12 5.81
C THR A 147 -14.12 -0.28 4.75
N VAL A 148 -14.73 -0.94 3.78
CA VAL A 148 -15.43 -0.29 2.67
C VAL A 148 -16.88 -0.76 2.68
N GLU A 149 -17.78 0.13 3.08
CA GLU A 149 -19.21 -0.17 3.19
C GLU A 149 -19.93 -0.19 1.82
N PRO A 150 -21.19 -0.67 1.74
CA PRO A 150 -21.90 -0.82 0.47
C PRO A 150 -21.88 0.43 -0.42
N GLY A 151 -21.57 0.23 -1.71
CA GLY A 151 -21.49 1.29 -2.70
C GLY A 151 -20.39 2.32 -2.46
N ALA A 152 -19.52 2.13 -1.46
CA ALA A 152 -18.39 2.99 -1.21
C ALA A 152 -17.16 2.59 -2.04
N THR A 153 -16.26 3.55 -2.25
CA THR A 153 -14.95 3.30 -2.88
C THR A 153 -13.83 3.81 -1.99
N LEU A 154 -12.81 2.98 -1.77
CA LEU A 154 -11.57 3.39 -1.12
C LEU A 154 -10.39 3.20 -2.07
N GLU A 155 -9.58 4.24 -2.22
CA GLU A 155 -8.29 4.19 -2.90
C GLU A 155 -7.19 4.34 -1.83
N TYR A 156 -6.54 3.24 -1.42
CA TYR A 156 -5.43 3.24 -0.45
C TYR A 156 -4.10 2.93 -1.14
N LEU A 157 -3.35 3.98 -1.48
CA LEU A 157 -2.14 3.92 -2.30
C LEU A 157 -0.93 4.43 -1.51
N PRO A 158 -0.40 3.66 -0.54
CA PRO A 158 0.79 4.06 0.21
C PRO A 158 2.04 4.11 -0.66
N ASP A 159 3.03 4.87 -0.21
CA ASP A 159 4.38 4.89 -0.76
C ASP A 159 5.16 3.62 -0.40
N PRO A 160 6.28 3.34 -1.08
CA PRO A 160 7.08 2.16 -0.83
C PRO A 160 7.53 2.02 0.63
N THR A 161 7.60 0.78 1.10
CA THR A 161 8.29 0.40 2.32
C THR A 161 9.71 -0.05 1.95
N ILE A 162 10.72 0.55 2.57
CA ILE A 162 12.14 0.28 2.30
C ILE A 162 12.74 -0.38 3.53
N CYS A 163 13.13 -1.64 3.40
CA CYS A 163 13.79 -2.41 4.44
C CYS A 163 15.31 -2.23 4.33
N PHE A 164 15.94 -1.68 5.38
CA PHE A 164 17.39 -1.55 5.45
C PHE A 164 18.05 -2.84 5.93
N PRO A 165 19.36 -3.05 5.65
CA PRO A 165 20.11 -4.22 6.11
C PRO A 165 19.87 -4.57 7.58
N SER A 166 19.65 -5.85 7.87
CA SER A 166 19.33 -6.38 9.20
C SER A 166 18.02 -5.82 9.81
N SER A 167 17.04 -5.46 8.99
CA SER A 167 15.71 -5.07 9.48
C SER A 167 14.76 -6.26 9.58
N THR A 168 13.83 -6.23 10.53
CA THR A 168 12.74 -7.20 10.61
C THR A 168 11.38 -6.48 10.66
N LEU A 169 10.57 -6.68 9.63
CA LEU A 169 9.23 -6.10 9.46
C LEU A 169 8.15 -7.18 9.49
N HIS A 170 7.09 -6.92 10.26
CA HIS A 170 5.82 -7.63 10.16
C HIS A 170 4.76 -6.64 9.67
N GLN A 171 4.26 -6.85 8.46
CA GLN A 171 3.24 -5.98 7.86
C GLN A 171 1.95 -6.76 7.63
N THR A 172 0.82 -6.18 8.06
CA THR A 172 -0.50 -6.73 7.80
C THR A 172 -1.35 -5.69 7.06
N LEU A 173 -1.96 -6.08 5.94
CA LEU A 173 -3.08 -5.38 5.33
C LEU A 173 -4.32 -6.27 5.43
N ALA A 174 -5.34 -5.80 6.15
CA ALA A 174 -6.64 -6.45 6.26
C ALA A 174 -7.71 -5.53 5.68
N ALA A 175 -8.54 -6.04 4.78
CA ALA A 175 -9.65 -5.28 4.21
C ALA A 175 -10.96 -6.07 4.27
N ASP A 176 -12.02 -5.41 4.75
CA ASP A 176 -13.39 -5.90 4.64
C ASP A 176 -14.16 -5.00 3.67
N VAL A 177 -14.54 -5.58 2.53
CA VAL A 177 -15.20 -4.87 1.43
C VAL A 177 -16.62 -5.43 1.31
N ALA A 178 -17.63 -4.56 1.40
CA ALA A 178 -19.02 -4.98 1.23
C ALA A 178 -19.30 -5.43 -0.22
N GLU A 179 -20.36 -6.22 -0.40
CA GLU A 179 -20.87 -6.51 -1.74
C GLU A 179 -21.24 -5.19 -2.45
N GLY A 180 -20.85 -5.03 -3.72
CA GLY A 180 -21.07 -3.79 -4.47
C GLY A 180 -20.16 -2.61 -4.10
N ALA A 181 -19.19 -2.79 -3.19
CA ALA A 181 -18.18 -1.79 -2.87
C ALA A 181 -16.87 -2.04 -3.65
N SER A 182 -16.01 -1.02 -3.70
CA SER A 182 -14.73 -1.08 -4.43
C SER A 182 -13.54 -0.70 -3.56
N LEU A 183 -12.43 -1.43 -3.72
CA LEU A 183 -11.15 -1.11 -3.09
C LEU A 183 -10.07 -1.10 -4.16
N ILE A 184 -9.29 -0.03 -4.27
CA ILE A 184 -8.02 -0.02 -4.97
C ILE A 184 -6.93 0.11 -3.91
N THR A 185 -6.01 -0.84 -3.85
CA THR A 185 -4.89 -0.78 -2.93
C THR A 185 -3.61 -1.32 -3.53
N ALA A 186 -2.47 -0.89 -2.99
CA ALA A 186 -1.18 -1.31 -3.49
C ALA A 186 -0.14 -1.33 -2.36
N ASP A 187 0.90 -2.15 -2.53
CA ASP A 187 2.04 -2.22 -1.64
C ASP A 187 3.32 -2.44 -2.45
N ILE A 188 4.37 -1.66 -2.15
CA ILE A 188 5.71 -1.83 -2.73
C ILE A 188 6.66 -2.07 -1.57
N THR A 189 7.34 -3.22 -1.56
CA THR A 189 8.40 -3.53 -0.62
C THR A 189 9.73 -3.56 -1.35
N VAL A 190 10.66 -2.70 -0.93
CA VAL A 190 12.06 -2.65 -1.38
C VAL A 190 12.91 -3.33 -0.31
N MET A 191 13.66 -4.34 -0.72
CA MET A 191 14.64 -5.01 0.14
C MET A 191 16.03 -4.41 -0.11
N GLY A 192 16.73 -4.04 0.96
CA GLY A 192 18.05 -3.42 0.92
C GLY A 192 18.09 -2.00 0.35
N ARG A 193 19.30 -1.44 0.30
CA ARG A 193 19.59 -0.19 -0.42
C ARG A 193 19.98 -0.53 -1.85
N LEU A 194 19.16 -0.17 -2.83
CA LEU A 194 19.45 -0.34 -4.26
C LEU A 194 20.76 0.36 -4.70
N SER A 195 21.29 1.28 -3.90
CA SER A 195 22.47 2.11 -4.19
C SER A 195 23.81 1.52 -3.76
N ASP A 196 23.82 0.53 -2.86
CA ASP A 196 25.06 -0.02 -2.31
C ASP A 196 25.17 -1.49 -2.72
N ALA A 197 26.30 -1.88 -3.33
CA ALA A 197 26.59 -3.24 -3.80
C ALA A 197 26.72 -4.28 -2.66
N GLU A 198 26.15 -4.00 -1.50
CA GLU A 198 26.12 -4.92 -0.38
C GLU A 198 25.08 -6.03 -0.64
N PRO A 199 25.44 -7.30 -0.41
CA PRO A 199 24.50 -8.40 -0.56
C PRO A 199 23.32 -8.20 0.40
N LEU A 200 22.11 -8.53 -0.08
CA LEU A 200 20.85 -8.48 0.66
C LEU A 200 20.92 -9.43 1.85
N THR A 201 21.54 -8.96 2.93
CA THR A 201 21.93 -9.79 4.06
C THR A 201 21.01 -9.51 5.22
N HIS A 202 20.09 -10.47 5.42
CA HIS A 202 19.40 -10.72 6.69
C HIS A 202 18.23 -9.78 7.00
N ASP A 203 17.73 -9.07 5.99
CA ASP A 203 16.43 -8.43 6.05
C ASP A 203 15.34 -9.49 6.10
N LEU A 204 14.25 -9.23 6.82
CA LEU A 204 13.09 -10.11 6.87
C LEU A 204 11.81 -9.29 6.88
N ALA A 205 11.07 -9.34 5.78
CA ALA A 205 9.74 -8.76 5.68
C ALA A 205 8.69 -9.88 5.58
N ARG A 206 7.83 -9.97 6.60
CA ARG A 206 6.65 -10.82 6.59
C ARG A 206 5.45 -9.97 6.22
N LEU A 207 4.97 -10.12 5.00
CA LEU A 207 3.82 -9.39 4.45
C LEU A 207 2.60 -10.31 4.48
N THR A 208 1.53 -9.88 5.16
CA THR A 208 0.26 -10.61 5.20
C THR A 208 -0.85 -9.73 4.67
N THR A 209 -1.53 -10.19 3.61
CA THR A 209 -2.70 -9.51 3.04
C THR A 209 -3.93 -10.40 3.18
N ARG A 210 -5.00 -9.88 3.78
CA ARG A 210 -6.29 -10.57 3.91
C ARG A 210 -7.41 -9.67 3.44
N ILE A 211 -8.20 -10.12 2.47
CA ILE A 211 -9.29 -9.35 1.91
C ILE A 211 -10.55 -10.20 1.88
N THR A 212 -11.65 -9.67 2.40
CA THR A 212 -12.99 -10.23 2.27
C THR A 212 -13.86 -9.36 1.36
N ARG A 213 -14.74 -10.01 0.59
CA ARG A 213 -15.83 -9.37 -0.16
C ARG A 213 -17.16 -9.97 0.28
N GLY A 214 -18.08 -9.16 0.77
CA GLY A 214 -19.38 -9.62 1.27
C GLY A 214 -19.26 -10.67 2.39
N GLY A 215 -18.29 -10.50 3.30
CA GLY A 215 -18.02 -11.44 4.40
C GLY A 215 -17.34 -12.75 3.98
N ARG A 216 -16.94 -12.91 2.71
CA ARG A 216 -16.29 -14.12 2.19
C ARG A 216 -14.83 -13.83 1.81
N PRO A 217 -13.87 -14.74 2.07
CA PRO A 217 -12.48 -14.55 1.65
C PRO A 217 -12.36 -14.38 0.12
N ALA A 218 -11.70 -13.30 -0.30
CA ALA A 218 -11.35 -12.99 -1.69
C ALA A 218 -9.85 -13.19 -1.96
N LEU A 219 -9.01 -12.82 -0.99
CA LEU A 219 -7.55 -13.00 -1.03
C LEU A 219 -7.03 -13.30 0.37
N ILE A 220 -6.16 -14.31 0.47
CA ILE A 220 -5.28 -14.51 1.63
C ILE A 220 -3.89 -14.73 1.04
N ASP A 221 -3.00 -13.78 1.27
CA ASP A 221 -1.61 -13.84 0.84
C ASP A 221 -0.68 -13.71 2.04
N ARG A 222 0.39 -14.51 2.03
CA ARG A 222 1.49 -14.38 2.98
C ARG A 222 2.79 -14.51 2.21
N THR A 223 3.47 -13.39 2.06
CA THR A 223 4.79 -13.32 1.42
C THR A 223 5.85 -13.15 2.51
N VAL A 224 6.89 -13.97 2.48
CA VAL A 224 8.09 -13.79 3.33
C VAL A 224 9.23 -13.44 2.39
N LEU A 225 9.71 -12.22 2.48
CA LEU A 225 10.89 -11.75 1.76
C LEU A 225 12.06 -11.66 2.71
N GLY A 226 13.23 -12.06 2.24
CA GLY A 226 14.46 -12.10 3.00
C GLY A 226 14.79 -13.46 3.64
N GLY A 227 16.03 -13.59 4.10
CA GLY A 227 16.67 -14.89 4.35
C GLY A 227 17.54 -15.34 3.17
N PRO A 228 18.32 -16.42 3.33
CA PRO A 228 19.36 -16.82 2.38
C PRO A 228 18.86 -17.10 0.95
N ASP A 229 17.63 -17.59 0.81
CA ASP A 229 17.08 -18.06 -0.47
C ASP A 229 16.08 -17.07 -1.10
N ALA A 230 15.83 -15.93 -0.45
CA ALA A 230 14.71 -15.05 -0.81
C ALA A 230 14.86 -14.35 -2.17
N PHE A 231 16.08 -14.28 -2.70
CA PHE A 231 16.38 -13.64 -3.98
C PHE A 231 16.74 -14.63 -5.08
N ASP A 232 16.48 -15.91 -4.85
CA ASP A 232 16.74 -16.95 -5.84
C ASP A 232 15.81 -16.83 -7.05
N ALA A 233 16.19 -17.52 -8.12
CA ALA A 233 15.51 -17.51 -9.41
C ALA A 233 14.00 -17.82 -9.31
N VAL A 234 13.61 -18.68 -8.36
CA VAL A 234 12.22 -19.12 -8.16
C VAL A 234 11.38 -18.09 -7.40
N MET A 235 11.98 -17.31 -6.51
CA MET A 235 11.25 -16.42 -5.60
C MET A 235 11.09 -15.03 -6.20
N THR A 236 12.19 -14.33 -6.45
CA THR A 236 12.15 -12.98 -7.03
C THR A 236 12.98 -12.85 -8.30
N GLY A 237 13.68 -13.91 -8.74
CA GLY A 237 14.55 -13.77 -9.91
C GLY A 237 15.72 -12.81 -9.69
N GLY A 238 16.15 -12.61 -8.43
CA GLY A 238 17.13 -11.60 -8.05
C GLY A 238 16.57 -10.18 -7.95
N ALA A 239 15.28 -9.96 -8.17
CA ALA A 239 14.66 -8.65 -8.04
C ALA A 239 14.53 -8.24 -6.55
N PRO A 240 15.08 -7.10 -6.13
CA PRO A 240 14.99 -6.60 -4.76
C PRO A 240 13.66 -5.89 -4.44
N VAL A 241 12.83 -5.59 -5.45
CA VAL A 241 11.57 -4.88 -5.26
C VAL A 241 10.39 -5.75 -5.64
N LEU A 242 9.44 -5.89 -4.71
CA LEU A 242 8.16 -6.54 -4.92
C LEU A 242 7.04 -5.50 -4.90
N GLY A 243 6.23 -5.48 -5.96
CA GLY A 243 4.97 -4.74 -6.02
C GLY A 243 3.78 -5.69 -5.96
N THR A 244 2.76 -5.34 -5.20
CA THR A 244 1.44 -5.99 -5.23
C THR A 244 0.36 -4.93 -5.37
N PHE A 245 -0.38 -4.94 -6.48
CA PHE A 245 -1.51 -4.05 -6.75
C PHE A 245 -2.79 -4.87 -6.75
N ILE A 246 -3.81 -4.43 -6.01
CA ILE A 246 -5.04 -5.18 -5.79
C ILE A 246 -6.24 -4.27 -6.00
N VAL A 247 -7.21 -4.78 -6.76
CA VAL A 247 -8.52 -4.16 -6.90
C VAL A 247 -9.59 -5.15 -6.48
N VAL A 248 -10.47 -4.76 -5.57
CA VAL A 248 -11.74 -5.45 -5.31
C VAL A 248 -12.82 -4.71 -6.06
N THR A 249 -13.60 -5.42 -6.87
CA THR A 249 -14.58 -4.83 -7.78
C THR A 249 -16.01 -4.99 -7.26
N PRO A 250 -16.95 -4.12 -7.69
CA PRO A 250 -18.33 -4.16 -7.19
C PRO A 250 -19.07 -5.42 -7.65
N ASP A 251 -18.62 -6.06 -8.74
CA ASP A 251 -19.17 -7.30 -9.29
C ASP A 251 -18.12 -8.11 -10.09
N ALA A 252 -18.50 -9.34 -10.44
CA ALA A 252 -17.67 -10.31 -11.13
C ALA A 252 -17.44 -10.03 -12.62
N ALA A 253 -18.35 -9.32 -13.30
CA ALA A 253 -18.15 -8.94 -14.69
C ALA A 253 -17.07 -7.86 -14.78
N THR A 254 -17.17 -6.83 -13.93
CA THR A 254 -16.16 -5.79 -13.77
C THR A 254 -14.78 -6.36 -13.44
N ALA A 255 -14.69 -7.40 -12.60
CA ALA A 255 -13.41 -8.07 -12.31
C ALA A 255 -12.75 -8.67 -13.55
N ARG A 256 -13.52 -9.38 -14.38
CA ARG A 256 -13.02 -10.04 -15.58
C ARG A 256 -12.60 -9.05 -16.65
N ASP A 257 -13.41 -8.01 -16.87
CA ASP A 257 -13.11 -6.95 -17.83
C ASP A 257 -11.86 -6.16 -17.40
N LEU A 258 -11.76 -5.84 -16.10
CA LEU A 258 -10.59 -5.17 -15.54
C LEU A 258 -9.31 -6.00 -15.72
N ALA A 259 -9.37 -7.32 -15.44
CA ALA A 259 -8.22 -8.19 -15.62
C ALA A 259 -7.79 -8.28 -17.09
N ALA A 260 -8.74 -8.33 -18.03
CA ALA A 260 -8.45 -8.32 -19.46
C ALA A 260 -7.77 -7.00 -19.88
N ALA A 261 -8.30 -5.87 -19.43
CA ALA A 261 -7.72 -4.55 -19.73
C ALA A 261 -6.30 -4.40 -19.15
N MET A 262 -6.08 -4.82 -17.90
CA MET A 262 -4.76 -4.78 -17.28
C MET A 262 -3.76 -5.70 -17.99
N ARG A 263 -4.15 -6.92 -18.38
CA ARG A 263 -3.27 -7.83 -19.14
C ARG A 263 -2.90 -7.27 -20.51
N ALA A 264 -3.84 -6.62 -21.19
CA ALA A 264 -3.57 -5.99 -22.47
C ALA A 264 -2.54 -4.85 -22.36
N ASP A 265 -2.53 -4.13 -21.23
CA ASP A 265 -1.57 -3.05 -20.96
C ASP A 265 -0.19 -3.58 -20.50
N THR A 266 -0.17 -4.58 -19.62
CA THR A 266 1.08 -5.15 -19.08
C THR A 266 1.82 -6.04 -20.09
N GLY A 267 1.15 -6.49 -21.15
CA GLY A 267 1.62 -7.55 -22.05
C GLY A 267 1.36 -8.95 -21.52
N GLU A 268 1.65 -9.98 -22.32
CA GLU A 268 1.54 -11.37 -21.88
C GLU A 268 2.45 -11.65 -20.66
N PRO A 269 1.98 -12.43 -19.67
CA PRO A 269 2.81 -12.79 -18.53
C PRO A 269 4.02 -13.54 -19.07
N ASN A 270 5.22 -12.98 -18.89
CA ASN A 270 6.49 -13.63 -19.23
C ASN A 270 6.70 -14.86 -18.33
N VAL A 271 5.96 -15.93 -18.59
CA VAL A 271 6.19 -17.27 -18.02
C VAL A 271 7.14 -17.97 -18.97
N GLY A 272 8.43 -17.65 -18.85
CA GLY A 272 9.49 -18.26 -19.66
C GLY A 272 10.36 -17.24 -20.37
N GLU A 273 11.65 -17.24 -20.01
CA GLU A 273 12.74 -16.72 -20.84
C GLU A 273 12.65 -15.24 -21.24
N ARG A 274 12.70 -14.33 -20.26
CA ARG A 274 13.58 -13.16 -20.47
C ARG A 274 15.01 -13.63 -20.23
N GLU A 275 15.62 -14.17 -21.29
CA GLU A 275 17.07 -14.17 -21.43
C GLU A 275 17.60 -12.78 -21.05
N THR A 276 18.74 -12.79 -20.40
CA THR A 276 19.54 -11.68 -19.84
C THR A 276 19.93 -10.59 -20.86
N GLY A 277 18.99 -10.05 -21.63
CA GLY A 277 19.32 -9.28 -22.83
C GLY A 277 18.18 -8.47 -23.44
N THR A 278 17.37 -7.80 -22.62
CA THR A 278 16.84 -6.42 -22.87
C THR A 278 15.91 -6.07 -21.71
N ASN A 279 16.46 -5.89 -20.52
CA ASN A 279 15.86 -4.89 -19.63
C ASN A 279 16.10 -3.57 -20.37
N GLU A 280 15.08 -2.98 -20.99
CA GLU A 280 15.09 -1.53 -21.11
C GLU A 280 15.38 -1.02 -19.68
N ALA A 281 16.50 -0.32 -19.51
CA ALA A 281 16.94 0.16 -18.22
C ALA A 281 15.77 0.94 -17.58
N GLY A 282 15.10 0.34 -16.58
CA GLY A 282 13.92 0.93 -15.91
C GLY A 282 12.56 0.25 -16.10
N GLY A 283 12.48 -0.99 -16.60
CA GLY A 283 11.24 -1.80 -16.62
C GLY A 283 11.01 -2.68 -15.38
N CYS A 284 9.80 -3.21 -15.22
CA CYS A 284 9.47 -4.26 -14.24
C CYS A 284 8.73 -5.44 -14.93
N GLY A 285 8.86 -6.65 -14.38
CA GLY A 285 8.02 -7.79 -14.78
C GLY A 285 6.70 -7.76 -14.02
N ALA A 286 5.58 -7.99 -14.68
CA ALA A 286 4.25 -7.97 -14.08
C ALA A 286 3.42 -9.20 -14.49
N GLY A 287 2.59 -9.70 -13.58
CA GLY A 287 1.62 -10.75 -13.83
C GLY A 287 0.27 -10.40 -13.21
N VAL A 288 -0.81 -10.51 -13.99
CA VAL A 288 -2.16 -10.11 -13.59
C VAL A 288 -3.11 -11.30 -13.56
N THR A 289 -3.78 -11.50 -12.43
CA THR A 289 -4.79 -12.55 -12.26
C THR A 289 -6.06 -12.05 -11.60
N VAL A 290 -7.17 -12.71 -11.91
CA VAL A 290 -8.45 -12.52 -11.23
C VAL A 290 -8.38 -13.15 -9.85
N LEU A 291 -8.99 -12.50 -8.85
CA LEU A 291 -9.10 -13.01 -7.48
C LEU A 291 -10.09 -14.17 -7.38
N HIS A 292 -10.05 -14.91 -6.28
CA HIS A 292 -10.99 -16.00 -6.02
C HIS A 292 -12.46 -15.50 -6.12
N ARG A 293 -13.32 -16.27 -6.81
CA ARG A 293 -14.74 -15.95 -7.05
C ARG A 293 -14.97 -14.66 -7.82
N ASP A 294 -14.02 -14.28 -8.68
CA ASP A 294 -14.11 -13.05 -9.47
C ASP A 294 -14.33 -11.81 -8.59
N ALA A 295 -13.79 -11.80 -7.37
CA ALA A 295 -13.97 -10.69 -6.43
C ALA A 295 -13.19 -9.42 -6.85
N GLY A 296 -12.31 -9.53 -7.85
CA GLY A 296 -11.47 -8.45 -8.31
C GLY A 296 -10.21 -8.96 -9.01
N VAL A 297 -9.12 -8.18 -8.95
CA VAL A 297 -7.88 -8.42 -9.68
C VAL A 297 -6.68 -8.21 -8.75
N VAL A 298 -5.63 -9.01 -8.92
CA VAL A 298 -4.31 -8.77 -8.34
C VAL A 298 -3.25 -8.79 -9.42
N ALA A 299 -2.37 -7.79 -9.39
CA ALA A 299 -1.14 -7.75 -10.17
C ALA A 299 0.06 -7.86 -9.23
N ARG A 300 0.98 -8.77 -9.56
CA ARG A 300 2.28 -8.94 -8.89
C ARG A 300 3.36 -8.42 -9.80
N MET A 301 4.31 -7.69 -9.24
CA MET A 301 5.42 -7.09 -9.98
C MET A 301 6.74 -7.33 -9.30
N LEU A 302 7.77 -7.56 -10.11
CA LEU A 302 9.15 -7.69 -9.68
C LEU A 302 10.00 -6.71 -10.48
N GLY A 303 10.93 -6.03 -9.82
CA GLY A 303 11.81 -5.07 -10.46
C GLY A 303 13.07 -4.76 -9.65
N HIS A 304 14.00 -4.07 -10.29
CA HIS A 304 15.24 -3.58 -9.68
C HIS A 304 15.16 -2.13 -9.22
N ASP A 305 14.04 -1.46 -9.49
CA ASP A 305 13.81 -0.06 -9.19
C ASP A 305 12.37 0.14 -8.72
N ALA A 306 12.19 0.83 -7.60
CA ALA A 306 10.88 1.15 -7.07
C ALA A 306 10.14 2.14 -7.97
N GLU A 307 10.84 3.04 -8.67
CA GLU A 307 10.20 4.01 -9.56
C GLU A 307 9.57 3.31 -10.78
N ALA A 308 10.20 2.26 -11.30
CA ALA A 308 9.63 1.43 -12.36
C ALA A 308 8.28 0.83 -11.94
N ILE A 309 8.21 0.24 -10.76
CA ILE A 309 6.97 -0.32 -10.21
C ILE A 309 5.95 0.77 -9.91
N GLN A 310 6.37 1.94 -9.42
CA GLN A 310 5.46 3.08 -9.19
C GLN A 310 4.84 3.62 -10.49
N ARG A 311 5.61 3.68 -11.59
CA ARG A 311 5.08 4.04 -12.92
C ARG A 311 4.03 3.04 -13.36
N GLU A 312 4.29 1.75 -13.17
CA GLU A 312 3.35 0.69 -13.52
C GLU A 312 2.08 0.72 -12.64
N PHE A 313 2.23 0.95 -11.34
CA PHE A 313 1.09 1.17 -10.43
C PHE A 313 0.23 2.35 -10.87
N HIS A 314 0.84 3.44 -11.34
CA HIS A 314 0.09 4.59 -11.84
C HIS A 314 -0.72 4.25 -13.11
N ARG A 315 -0.18 3.43 -14.01
CA ARG A 315 -0.91 2.92 -15.19
C ARG A 315 -2.08 2.03 -14.80
N LEU A 316 -1.81 1.01 -13.98
CA LEU A 316 -2.85 0.11 -13.47
C LEU A 316 -3.93 0.85 -12.68
N TRP A 317 -3.53 1.87 -11.91
CA TRP A 317 -4.45 2.75 -11.22
C TRP A 317 -5.35 3.50 -12.21
N GLY A 318 -4.79 4.07 -13.28
CA GLY A 318 -5.58 4.69 -14.34
C GLY A 318 -6.60 3.74 -14.98
N ILE A 319 -6.20 2.50 -15.27
CA ILE A 319 -7.11 1.46 -15.80
C ILE A 319 -8.23 1.15 -14.79
N ALA A 320 -7.88 0.96 -13.51
CA ALA A 320 -8.84 0.69 -12.45
C ALA A 320 -9.83 1.84 -12.26
N ARG A 321 -9.36 3.10 -12.25
CA ARG A 321 -10.24 4.28 -12.14
C ARG A 321 -11.15 4.42 -13.34
N ARG A 322 -10.68 4.18 -14.58
CA ARG A 322 -11.56 4.19 -15.75
C ARG A 322 -12.66 3.14 -15.66
N ALA A 323 -12.32 1.93 -15.22
CA ALA A 323 -13.28 0.84 -15.08
C ALA A 323 -14.31 1.08 -13.96
N LEU A 324 -13.86 1.58 -12.80
CA LEU A 324 -14.71 1.72 -11.61
C LEU A 324 -15.41 3.07 -11.50
N LEU A 325 -14.76 4.13 -11.98
CA LEU A 325 -15.15 5.52 -11.74
C LEU A 325 -15.37 6.30 -13.04
N GLY A 326 -15.01 5.75 -14.20
CA GLY A 326 -15.09 6.42 -15.51
C GLY A 326 -14.21 7.67 -15.64
N VAL A 327 -13.18 7.81 -14.80
CA VAL A 327 -12.21 8.91 -14.83
C VAL A 327 -10.77 8.38 -14.85
N ASP A 328 -9.84 9.18 -15.37
CA ASP A 328 -8.41 8.83 -15.37
C ASP A 328 -7.75 9.04 -14.01
N ALA A 329 -6.58 8.43 -13.81
CA ALA A 329 -5.70 8.79 -12.70
C ALA A 329 -5.15 10.22 -12.87
N PHE A 330 -4.89 10.90 -11.75
CA PHE A 330 -4.27 12.23 -11.70
C PHE A 330 -2.95 12.16 -10.92
N ASP A 331 -2.11 13.19 -11.03
CA ASP A 331 -0.85 13.21 -10.27
C ASP A 331 -1.12 13.48 -8.79
N LEU A 332 -0.76 12.50 -7.94
CA LEU A 332 -0.85 12.63 -6.49
C LEU A 332 0.25 13.54 -5.93
N ARG A 333 1.24 13.94 -6.74
CA ARG A 333 2.36 14.79 -6.32
C ARG A 333 2.51 15.96 -7.27
N LYS A 334 2.84 17.15 -6.73
CA LYS A 334 3.34 18.24 -7.57
C LYS A 334 4.79 17.91 -7.91
N ARG A 335 5.08 17.67 -9.19
CA ARG A 335 6.45 17.54 -9.71
C ARG A 335 7.11 18.91 -9.82
#